data_AF-A0A4R6IZ02-F1
#
_entry.id   AF-A0A4R6IZ02-F1
#
_cell.length_a   1.000
_cell.length_b   1.000
_cell.length_c   1.000
_cell.angle_alpha   90.00
_cell.angle_beta   90.00
_cell.angle_gamma   90.00
#
_symmetry.space_group_name_H-M   'P 1'
#
loop_
_entity.id
_entity.type
_entity.pdbx_description
1 polymer ?
#
loop_
_entity_poly.entity_id
_entity_poly.type
_entity_poly.pdbx_seq_one_letter_code
_entity_poly.pdbx_strand_id
1 'polypeptide(L)'
;MKPLIVFVFSFLCWKQIVLSQQVNGHWFGVGKVTVPGEHSAYMAEMILKQKGNTVTGELQYYFRDSLFSVPLSGQFSKDTRQLSLRPIPFIYYLSRSTKNGIDCILKGNFTLIVNRNESLLNGAFESDEAHRYTTPAIQFRFRYSTDTIPAPIQITEEATDEIVSNDSVPAPKDTLASDLHTAADSKDSMHALREKVFVREIEVSGGPLRLELYDNGSIDYDSVSVYLNNRLLIPKSKLDHRAIRKTILLDSTLPYNELSMFAENLGMVPPNTAALIIYDGDKRHELVLTSDLNKTATIRIRKRKHIE
;
A
#
# COMPACT_ATOMS: atom_id res chain seq x y z
N MET A 1 -9.35 -70.99 23.29
CA MET A 1 -9.59 -70.15 22.09
C MET A 1 -9.51 -68.70 22.51
N LYS A 2 -8.77 -67.83 21.80
CA LYS A 2 -8.71 -66.38 22.06
C LYS A 2 -9.37 -65.65 20.87
N PRO A 3 -10.24 -64.64 21.09
CA PRO A 3 -10.91 -63.95 20.00
C PRO A 3 -9.93 -63.00 19.27
N LEU A 4 -9.96 -63.04 17.94
CA LEU A 4 -9.21 -62.14 17.08
C LEU A 4 -10.03 -60.86 16.85
N ILE A 5 -9.60 -59.73 17.43
CA ILE A 5 -10.24 -58.43 17.21
C ILE A 5 -9.74 -57.86 15.89
N VAL A 6 -10.61 -57.82 14.87
CA VAL A 6 -10.32 -57.21 13.57
C VAL A 6 -10.68 -55.71 13.63
N PHE A 7 -9.66 -54.85 13.62
CA PHE A 7 -9.87 -53.40 13.48
C PHE A 7 -10.18 -53.04 12.02
N VAL A 8 -11.43 -52.69 11.75
CA VAL A 8 -11.84 -52.10 10.47
C VAL A 8 -11.48 -50.61 10.48
N PHE A 9 -10.41 -50.24 9.78
CA PHE A 9 -10.04 -48.84 9.58
C PHE A 9 -11.03 -48.17 8.62
N SER A 10 -12.02 -47.46 9.18
CA SER A 10 -12.88 -46.57 8.41
C SER A 10 -12.07 -45.38 7.88
N PHE A 11 -11.88 -45.32 6.56
CA PHE A 11 -11.13 -44.26 5.91
C PHE A 11 -12.01 -43.00 5.78
N LEU A 12 -12.17 -42.28 6.90
CA LEU A 12 -12.83 -40.98 6.94
C LEU A 12 -12.06 -39.99 6.06
N CYS A 13 -12.57 -39.79 4.84
CA CYS A 13 -11.98 -38.93 3.83
C CYS A 13 -12.14 -37.46 4.25
N TRP A 14 -11.16 -36.98 5.03
CA TRP A 14 -11.10 -35.60 5.51
C TRP A 14 -10.98 -34.67 4.30
N LYS A 15 -12.10 -34.03 3.92
CA LYS A 15 -12.09 -33.00 2.88
C LYS A 15 -11.21 -31.85 3.34
N GLN A 16 -9.97 -31.81 2.87
CA GLN A 16 -9.11 -30.66 3.10
C GLN A 16 -9.75 -29.45 2.44
N ILE A 17 -10.00 -28.41 3.24
CA ILE A 17 -10.51 -27.13 2.77
C ILE A 17 -9.34 -26.45 2.04
N VAL A 18 -9.25 -26.68 0.73
CA VAL A 18 -8.32 -25.96 -0.12
C VAL A 18 -8.78 -24.50 -0.17
N LEU A 19 -8.09 -23.63 0.56
CA LEU A 19 -8.22 -22.19 0.41
C LEU A 19 -8.02 -21.84 -1.07
N SER A 20 -9.08 -21.33 -1.70
CA SER A 20 -9.06 -21.01 -3.13
C SER A 20 -7.99 -19.95 -3.39
N GLN A 21 -6.96 -20.31 -4.14
CA GLN A 21 -6.00 -19.33 -4.66
C GLN A 21 -6.79 -18.32 -5.52
N GLN A 22 -6.66 -17.06 -5.15
CA GLN A 22 -7.43 -15.93 -5.67
C GLN A 22 -6.53 -14.71 -5.81
N VAL A 23 -6.91 -13.76 -6.66
CA VAL A 23 -6.17 -12.51 -6.87
C VAL A 23 -6.72 -11.32 -6.08
N ASN A 24 -7.67 -11.56 -5.15
CA ASN A 24 -8.30 -10.51 -4.33
C ASN A 24 -7.28 -9.76 -3.46
N GLY A 25 -7.28 -8.42 -3.54
CA GLY A 25 -6.47 -7.53 -2.69
C GLY A 25 -5.60 -6.55 -3.48
N HIS A 26 -4.61 -5.98 -2.79
CA HIS A 26 -3.72 -4.94 -3.33
C HIS A 26 -2.38 -5.54 -3.75
N TRP A 27 -1.88 -5.12 -4.91
CA TRP A 27 -0.69 -5.66 -5.54
C TRP A 27 0.24 -4.53 -6.00
N PHE A 28 1.47 -4.48 -5.51
CA PHE A 28 2.41 -3.38 -5.76
C PHE A 28 3.60 -3.84 -6.58
N GLY A 29 3.97 -3.10 -7.64
CA GLY A 29 5.06 -3.49 -8.53
C GLY A 29 5.63 -2.34 -9.35
N VAL A 30 6.79 -2.57 -9.94
CA VAL A 30 7.40 -1.64 -10.90
C VAL A 30 7.44 -2.32 -12.27
N GLY A 31 6.80 -1.70 -13.24
CA GLY A 31 6.80 -2.08 -14.64
C GLY A 31 8.03 -1.55 -15.34
N LYS A 32 8.77 -2.40 -16.07
CA LYS A 32 9.94 -2.02 -16.86
C LYS A 32 9.68 -2.24 -18.34
N VAL A 33 10.04 -1.26 -19.16
CA VAL A 33 9.92 -1.35 -20.62
C VAL A 33 10.94 -2.35 -21.17
N THR A 34 10.51 -3.25 -22.06
CA THR A 34 11.37 -4.30 -22.62
C THR A 34 12.19 -3.78 -23.82
N VAL A 35 12.99 -2.73 -23.62
CA VAL A 35 13.86 -2.12 -24.64
C VAL A 35 15.30 -1.99 -24.11
N PRO A 36 16.33 -2.48 -24.85
CA PRO A 36 17.72 -2.35 -24.41
C PRO A 36 18.15 -0.88 -24.24
N GLY A 37 18.73 -0.55 -23.08
CA GLY A 37 19.16 0.81 -22.75
C GLY A 37 18.04 1.77 -22.32
N GLU A 38 16.79 1.32 -22.30
CA GLU A 38 15.67 2.09 -21.73
C GLU A 38 15.53 1.80 -20.23
N HIS A 39 15.26 2.85 -19.46
CA HIS A 39 15.14 2.80 -17.99
C HIS A 39 13.80 3.34 -17.47
N SER A 40 12.90 3.73 -18.37
CA SER A 40 11.53 4.15 -18.07
C SER A 40 10.78 3.09 -17.27
N ALA A 41 10.18 3.53 -16.16
CA ALA A 41 9.52 2.70 -15.19
C ALA A 41 8.08 3.18 -14.92
N TYR A 42 7.20 2.23 -14.66
CA TYR A 42 5.81 2.43 -14.31
C TYR A 42 5.57 1.86 -12.92
N MET A 43 5.63 2.68 -11.88
CA MET A 43 5.36 2.22 -10.53
C MET A 43 3.85 2.13 -10.33
N ALA A 44 3.33 0.95 -10.01
CA ALA A 44 1.89 0.70 -10.02
C ALA A 44 1.38 -0.09 -8.81
N GLU A 45 0.14 0.24 -8.44
CA GLU A 45 -0.72 -0.49 -7.52
C GLU A 45 -1.92 -1.05 -8.31
N MET A 46 -2.20 -2.34 -8.14
CA MET A 46 -3.33 -3.01 -8.75
C MET A 46 -4.28 -3.49 -7.65
N ILE A 47 -5.50 -2.96 -7.65
CA ILE A 47 -6.52 -3.23 -6.62
C ILE A 47 -7.54 -4.18 -7.25
N LEU A 48 -7.49 -5.46 -6.90
CA LEU A 48 -8.25 -6.51 -7.58
C LEU A 48 -9.40 -7.08 -6.73
N LYS A 49 -10.54 -7.28 -7.40
CA LYS A 49 -11.76 -7.91 -6.88
C LYS A 49 -12.17 -9.04 -7.82
N GLN A 50 -12.19 -10.27 -7.31
CA GLN A 50 -12.49 -11.49 -8.04
C GLN A 50 -13.82 -12.09 -7.57
N LYS A 51 -14.72 -12.37 -8.53
CA LYS A 51 -15.98 -13.11 -8.31
C LYS A 51 -16.05 -14.27 -9.30
N GLY A 52 -15.83 -15.49 -8.81
CA GLY A 52 -15.67 -16.68 -9.66
C GLY A 52 -14.39 -16.56 -10.49
N ASN A 53 -14.52 -16.63 -11.81
CA ASN A 53 -13.40 -16.39 -12.74
C ASN A 53 -13.31 -14.94 -13.21
N THR A 54 -14.32 -14.10 -12.95
CA THR A 54 -14.31 -12.69 -13.37
C THR A 54 -13.49 -11.86 -12.39
N VAL A 55 -12.64 -10.98 -12.90
CA VAL A 55 -11.86 -10.01 -12.12
C VAL A 55 -12.24 -8.59 -12.56
N THR A 56 -12.44 -7.72 -11.59
CA THR A 56 -12.58 -6.27 -11.77
C THR A 56 -11.62 -5.56 -10.82
N GLY A 57 -11.38 -4.26 -11.02
CA GLY A 57 -10.46 -3.54 -10.16
C GLY A 57 -10.10 -2.16 -10.69
N GLU A 58 -8.99 -1.65 -10.18
CA GLU A 58 -8.33 -0.43 -10.65
C GLU A 58 -6.81 -0.67 -10.74
N LEU A 59 -6.18 -0.09 -11.75
CA LEU A 59 -4.74 0.09 -11.82
C LEU A 59 -4.44 1.57 -11.57
N GLN A 60 -3.71 1.84 -10.50
CA GLN A 60 -3.10 3.14 -10.26
C GLN A 60 -1.63 3.05 -10.66
N TYR A 61 -1.14 3.94 -11.54
CA TYR A 61 0.28 3.96 -11.90
C TYR A 61 0.86 5.36 -11.97
N TYR A 62 2.07 5.51 -11.44
CA TYR A 62 2.91 6.67 -11.65
C TYR A 62 3.74 6.50 -12.90
N PHE A 63 3.73 7.53 -13.75
CA PHE A 63 4.67 7.69 -14.84
C PHE A 63 5.21 9.12 -14.81
N ARG A 64 6.54 9.26 -14.67
CA ARG A 64 7.27 10.53 -14.50
C ARG A 64 6.79 11.41 -13.32
N ASP A 65 5.88 12.33 -13.59
CA ASP A 65 5.39 13.36 -12.65
C ASP A 65 3.88 13.25 -12.37
N SER A 66 3.19 12.29 -12.99
CA SER A 66 1.73 12.15 -12.89
C SER A 66 1.30 10.76 -12.42
N LEU A 67 0.21 10.74 -11.66
CA LEU A 67 -0.55 9.55 -11.30
C LEU A 67 -1.71 9.37 -12.27
N PHE A 68 -1.88 8.15 -12.77
CA PHE A 68 -2.99 7.73 -13.61
C PHE A 68 -3.81 6.67 -12.88
N SER A 69 -5.14 6.73 -13.01
CA SER A 69 -6.09 5.77 -12.43
C SER A 69 -6.93 5.19 -13.56
N VAL A 70 -6.88 3.87 -13.74
CA VAL A 70 -7.52 3.20 -14.89
C VAL A 70 -8.34 2.00 -14.39
N PRO A 71 -9.64 1.89 -14.72
CA PRO A 71 -10.45 0.75 -14.32
C PRO A 71 -9.97 -0.53 -15.01
N LEU A 72 -9.92 -1.62 -14.24
CA LEU A 72 -9.55 -2.95 -14.72
C LEU A 72 -10.76 -3.87 -14.84
N SER A 73 -10.73 -4.71 -15.87
CA SER A 73 -11.56 -5.91 -15.95
C SER A 73 -10.79 -7.04 -16.63
N GLY A 74 -11.08 -8.29 -16.29
CA GLY A 74 -10.33 -9.44 -16.76
C GLY A 74 -10.93 -10.77 -16.30
N GLN A 75 -10.17 -11.84 -16.51
CA GLN A 75 -10.50 -13.18 -16.05
C GLN A 75 -9.30 -13.83 -15.35
N PHE A 76 -9.57 -14.67 -14.35
CA PHE A 76 -8.60 -15.52 -13.67
C PHE A 76 -8.96 -16.99 -13.86
N SER A 77 -8.05 -17.77 -14.44
CA SER A 77 -8.15 -19.23 -14.52
C SER A 77 -7.45 -19.83 -13.30
N LYS A 78 -8.20 -20.56 -12.47
CA LYS A 78 -7.65 -21.22 -11.27
C LYS A 78 -6.69 -22.37 -11.63
N ASP A 79 -6.97 -23.07 -12.72
CA ASP A 79 -6.22 -24.27 -13.15
C ASP A 79 -4.82 -23.89 -13.67
N THR A 80 -4.74 -22.81 -14.45
CA THR A 80 -3.47 -22.30 -15.03
C THR A 80 -2.82 -21.20 -14.19
N ARG A 81 -3.51 -20.69 -13.17
CA ARG A 81 -3.15 -19.52 -12.36
C ARG A 81 -2.92 -18.24 -13.18
N GLN A 82 -3.49 -18.16 -14.38
CA GLN A 82 -3.37 -17.00 -15.26
C GLN A 82 -4.45 -15.96 -14.97
N LEU A 83 -4.03 -14.71 -14.77
CA LEU A 83 -4.85 -13.50 -14.80
C LEU A 83 -4.66 -12.82 -16.16
N SER A 84 -5.72 -12.73 -16.95
CA SER A 84 -5.76 -11.97 -18.20
C SER A 84 -6.65 -10.74 -18.04
N LEU A 85 -6.05 -9.56 -18.12
CA LEU A 85 -6.72 -8.27 -18.08
C LEU A 85 -7.09 -7.82 -19.51
N ARG A 86 -8.19 -7.08 -19.65
CA ARG A 86 -8.55 -6.42 -20.91
C ARG A 86 -7.54 -5.32 -21.26
N PRO A 87 -7.46 -4.91 -22.54
CA PRO A 87 -6.59 -3.83 -22.94
C PRO A 87 -6.93 -2.50 -22.24
N ILE A 88 -5.92 -1.79 -21.75
CA ILE A 88 -6.03 -0.51 -21.05
C ILE A 88 -4.93 0.48 -21.49
N PRO A 89 -5.16 1.80 -21.40
CA PRO A 89 -4.16 2.82 -21.76
C PRO A 89 -3.02 2.94 -20.74
N PHE A 90 -1.80 2.98 -21.25
CA PHE A 90 -0.58 3.44 -20.58
C PHE A 90 0.03 4.60 -21.35
N ILE A 91 0.51 5.65 -20.67
CA ILE A 91 1.33 6.67 -21.33
C ILE A 91 2.57 6.02 -21.96
N TYR A 92 2.82 6.27 -23.24
CA TYR A 92 3.99 5.74 -23.95
C TYR A 92 5.30 6.20 -23.32
N TYR A 93 6.26 5.29 -23.16
CA TYR A 93 7.48 5.51 -22.35
C TYR A 93 8.38 6.66 -22.85
N LEU A 94 8.43 6.89 -24.17
CA LEU A 94 9.15 8.02 -24.77
C LEU A 94 8.39 9.36 -24.68
N SER A 95 7.18 9.39 -24.10
CA SER A 95 6.43 10.63 -23.89
C SER A 95 7.21 11.58 -22.99
N ARG A 96 7.60 12.73 -23.55
CA ARG A 96 8.33 13.81 -22.84
C ARG A 96 7.46 14.60 -21.87
N SER A 97 6.13 14.48 -22.00
CA SER A 97 5.13 15.09 -21.14
C SER A 97 4.03 14.09 -20.86
N THR A 98 3.53 14.09 -19.64
CA THR A 98 2.36 13.35 -19.17
C THR A 98 1.03 13.99 -19.56
N LYS A 99 1.03 15.30 -19.85
CA LYS A 99 -0.17 16.05 -20.27
C LYS A 99 -0.51 15.85 -21.74
N ASN A 100 0.53 15.71 -22.57
CA ASN A 100 0.43 15.50 -24.03
C ASN A 100 1.04 14.14 -24.42
N GLY A 101 0.96 13.17 -23.52
CA GLY A 101 1.46 11.81 -23.75
C GLY A 101 0.63 11.07 -24.78
N ILE A 102 1.23 10.08 -25.44
CA ILE A 102 0.50 9.19 -26.35
C ILE A 102 0.05 7.97 -25.56
N ASP A 103 -1.23 7.64 -25.60
CA ASP A 103 -1.74 6.41 -24.98
C ASP A 103 -1.36 5.18 -25.81
N CYS A 104 -0.87 4.16 -25.12
CA CYS A 104 -0.59 2.84 -25.64
C CYS A 104 -1.57 1.85 -25.00
N ILE A 105 -2.42 1.24 -25.83
CA ILE A 105 -3.42 0.28 -25.38
C ILE A 105 -2.74 -1.08 -25.22
N LEU A 106 -2.64 -1.56 -23.98
CA LEU A 106 -1.91 -2.78 -23.62
C LEU A 106 -2.80 -3.78 -22.86
N LYS A 107 -2.74 -5.05 -23.25
CA LYS A 107 -3.42 -6.18 -22.60
C LYS A 107 -2.52 -6.79 -21.51
N GLY A 108 -3.04 -6.97 -20.31
CA GLY A 108 -2.29 -7.59 -19.21
C GLY A 108 -2.39 -9.12 -19.22
N ASN A 109 -1.25 -9.82 -19.11
CA ASN A 109 -1.18 -11.28 -18.92
C ASN A 109 -0.23 -11.58 -17.74
N PHE A 110 -0.73 -12.23 -16.69
CA PHE A 110 -0.01 -12.43 -15.42
C PHE A 110 -0.19 -13.83 -14.85
N THR A 111 0.90 -14.44 -14.37
CA THR A 111 0.86 -15.71 -13.62
C THR A 111 0.88 -15.43 -12.12
N LEU A 112 -0.07 -16.00 -11.38
CA LEU A 112 -0.09 -16.00 -9.92
C LEU A 112 0.87 -17.06 -9.37
N ILE A 113 1.92 -16.59 -8.69
CA ILE A 113 2.94 -17.42 -8.02
C ILE A 113 2.80 -17.20 -6.52
N VAL A 114 2.38 -18.24 -5.80
CA VAL A 114 2.22 -18.22 -4.33
C VAL A 114 3.28 -19.13 -3.71
N ASN A 115 4.05 -18.60 -2.76
CA ASN A 115 4.91 -19.37 -1.86
C ASN A 115 4.56 -19.06 -0.39
N ARG A 116 5.30 -19.62 0.57
CA ARG A 116 5.00 -19.45 2.01
C ARG A 116 5.20 -18.02 2.53
N ASN A 117 5.99 -17.19 1.86
CA ASN A 117 6.49 -15.92 2.36
C ASN A 117 6.05 -14.72 1.47
N GLU A 118 5.70 -14.96 0.21
CA GLU A 118 5.17 -13.95 -0.70
C GLU A 118 4.19 -14.55 -1.73
N SER A 119 3.25 -13.72 -2.18
CA SER A 119 2.44 -13.96 -3.38
C SER A 119 2.78 -12.91 -4.43
N LEU A 120 2.87 -13.34 -5.69
CA LEU A 120 3.32 -12.51 -6.81
C LEU A 120 2.37 -12.65 -7.99
N LEU A 121 2.11 -11.55 -8.70
CA LEU A 121 1.62 -11.57 -10.08
C LEU A 121 2.80 -11.18 -10.98
N ASN A 122 3.35 -12.15 -11.69
CA ASN A 122 4.48 -11.95 -12.61
C ASN A 122 4.00 -12.03 -14.05
N GLY A 123 4.29 -11.04 -14.87
CA GLY A 123 3.75 -10.95 -16.22
C GLY A 123 4.07 -9.64 -16.92
N ALA A 124 3.26 -9.30 -17.91
CA ALA A 124 3.44 -8.09 -18.70
C ALA A 124 2.11 -7.46 -19.15
N PHE A 125 2.17 -6.17 -19.44
CA PHE A 125 1.23 -5.49 -20.30
C PHE A 125 1.80 -5.44 -21.72
N GLU A 126 1.11 -6.07 -22.66
CA GLU A 126 1.58 -6.38 -24.01
C GLU A 126 0.68 -5.72 -25.07
N SER A 127 1.29 -5.28 -26.16
CA SER A 127 0.57 -4.76 -27.33
C SER A 127 -0.10 -5.89 -28.12
N ASP A 128 -1.05 -5.52 -28.98
CA ASP A 128 -1.56 -6.44 -29.99
C ASP A 128 -0.50 -6.76 -31.06
N GLU A 129 -0.83 -7.67 -31.97
CA GLU A 129 0.08 -8.10 -33.03
C GLU A 129 0.45 -6.97 -34.02
N ALA A 130 -0.44 -6.02 -34.26
CA ALA A 130 -0.19 -4.89 -35.16
C ALA A 130 0.81 -3.89 -34.57
N HIS A 131 0.81 -3.71 -33.25
CA HIS A 131 1.65 -2.74 -32.54
C HIS A 131 2.88 -3.37 -31.83
N ARG A 132 3.14 -4.67 -32.04
CA ARG A 132 4.23 -5.43 -31.40
C ARG A 132 5.61 -4.78 -31.52
N TYR A 133 5.88 -4.06 -32.62
CA TYR A 133 7.17 -3.40 -32.88
C TYR A 133 7.22 -1.91 -32.50
N THR A 134 6.06 -1.25 -32.38
CA THR A 134 5.98 0.18 -31.99
C THR A 134 5.82 0.35 -30.49
N THR A 135 5.18 -0.62 -29.85
CA THR A 135 4.72 -0.54 -28.48
C THR A 135 5.27 -1.73 -27.70
N PRO A 136 6.47 -1.62 -27.09
CA PRO A 136 7.12 -2.71 -26.38
C PRO A 136 6.33 -3.11 -25.12
N ALA A 137 6.46 -4.36 -24.72
CA ALA A 137 5.83 -4.86 -23.49
C ALA A 137 6.42 -4.18 -22.24
N ILE A 138 5.55 -3.91 -21.27
CA ILE A 138 5.93 -3.46 -19.93
C ILE A 138 5.87 -4.66 -18.99
N GLN A 139 7.03 -5.18 -18.58
CA GLN A 139 7.14 -6.33 -17.67
C GLN A 139 6.94 -5.87 -16.23
N PHE A 140 6.03 -6.52 -15.51
CA PHE A 140 5.69 -6.21 -14.13
C PHE A 140 5.84 -7.44 -13.24
N ARG A 141 6.48 -7.26 -12.08
CA ARG A 141 6.46 -8.19 -10.95
C ARG A 141 5.74 -7.52 -9.80
N PHE A 142 4.42 -7.71 -9.71
CA PHE A 142 3.66 -7.22 -8.57
C PHE A 142 3.79 -8.18 -7.38
N ARG A 143 3.87 -7.63 -6.17
CA ARG A 143 3.87 -8.35 -4.89
C ARG A 143 2.57 -8.07 -4.16
N TYR A 144 2.00 -9.08 -3.53
CA TYR A 144 0.80 -8.94 -2.72
C TYR A 144 1.08 -8.11 -1.46
N SER A 145 0.21 -7.17 -1.15
CA SER A 145 0.12 -6.56 0.19
C SER A 145 -0.77 -7.43 1.06
N THR A 146 -0.23 -7.89 2.18
CA THR A 146 -0.95 -8.62 3.23
C THR A 146 -1.92 -7.74 4.02
N ASP A 147 -1.93 -6.44 3.77
CA ASP A 147 -2.43 -5.42 4.70
C ASP A 147 -3.90 -5.09 4.44
N THR A 148 -4.56 -5.84 3.54
CA THR A 148 -5.97 -5.67 3.13
C THR A 148 -6.86 -6.89 3.29
N ILE A 149 -6.44 -7.90 4.09
CA ILE A 149 -7.35 -8.96 4.58
C ILE A 149 -7.55 -8.78 6.09
N PRO A 150 -8.79 -8.62 6.60
CA PRO A 150 -9.07 -8.79 8.02
C PRO A 150 -8.69 -10.22 8.42
N ALA A 151 -7.82 -10.38 9.43
CA ALA A 151 -7.43 -11.70 9.91
C ALA A 151 -8.69 -12.54 10.22
N PRO A 152 -8.72 -13.85 9.90
CA PRO A 152 -9.84 -14.70 10.28
C PRO A 152 -10.00 -14.66 11.79
N ILE A 153 -11.14 -14.15 12.27
CA ILE A 153 -11.47 -14.17 13.69
C ILE A 153 -11.54 -15.65 14.09
N GLN A 154 -10.61 -16.08 14.93
CA GLN A 154 -10.71 -17.38 15.60
C GLN A 154 -11.87 -17.27 16.60
N ILE A 155 -13.04 -17.74 16.17
CA ILE A 155 -14.14 -18.00 17.10
C ILE A 155 -13.75 -19.26 17.86
N THR A 156 -13.29 -19.08 19.10
CA THR A 156 -13.28 -20.15 20.09
C THR A 156 -14.72 -20.52 20.42
N GLU A 157 -15.11 -21.74 20.09
CA GLU A 157 -16.33 -22.36 20.57
C GLU A 157 -16.18 -22.67 22.07
N GLU A 158 -17.03 -22.09 22.91
CA GLU A 158 -17.49 -22.75 24.14
C GLU A 158 -19.03 -22.67 24.18
N ALA A 159 -19.64 -23.83 24.43
CA ALA A 159 -21.07 -24.00 24.70
C ALA A 159 -21.38 -23.56 26.16
N THR A 160 -22.60 -23.38 26.71
CA THR A 160 -24.02 -23.64 26.37
C THR A 160 -24.86 -22.67 27.28
N ASP A 161 -26.21 -22.52 27.28
CA ASP A 161 -27.32 -23.21 26.61
C ASP A 161 -28.62 -22.36 26.50
N GLU A 162 -29.65 -22.95 25.90
CA GLU A 162 -31.12 -22.82 26.10
C GLU A 162 -31.89 -21.45 26.15
N ILE A 163 -32.70 -21.25 25.09
CA ILE A 163 -34.15 -20.91 25.00
C ILE A 163 -34.79 -19.86 25.96
N VAL A 164 -35.42 -18.80 25.39
CA VAL A 164 -36.88 -18.49 25.40
C VAL A 164 -37.16 -17.04 24.96
N SER A 165 -38.34 -16.85 24.37
CA SER A 165 -38.90 -15.71 23.63
C SER A 165 -39.35 -14.46 24.41
N ASN A 166 -39.60 -13.40 23.62
CA ASN A 166 -40.61 -12.34 23.72
C ASN A 166 -40.17 -10.89 24.06
N ASP A 167 -40.23 -10.09 22.99
CA ASP A 167 -41.19 -8.98 22.83
C ASP A 167 -41.12 -7.76 23.77
N SER A 168 -40.67 -6.62 23.23
CA SER A 168 -41.52 -5.42 23.14
C SER A 168 -40.83 -4.26 22.40
N VAL A 169 -41.60 -3.62 21.51
CA VAL A 169 -41.30 -2.30 20.90
C VAL A 169 -42.31 -1.31 21.48
N PRO A 170 -41.87 -0.11 21.92
CA PRO A 170 -42.30 1.08 21.19
C PRO A 170 -41.24 2.18 21.06
N ALA A 171 -41.08 2.66 19.82
CA ALA A 171 -40.65 4.04 19.50
C ALA A 171 -41.87 5.00 19.64
N PRO A 172 -41.85 6.29 19.24
CA PRO A 172 -40.77 7.11 18.68
C PRO A 172 -40.67 8.55 19.25
N LYS A 173 -39.72 9.36 18.75
CA LYS A 173 -40.03 10.71 18.19
C LYS A 173 -38.87 11.31 17.38
N ASP A 174 -39.27 11.99 16.31
CA ASP A 174 -38.49 12.54 15.20
C ASP A 174 -37.42 13.59 15.55
N THR A 175 -36.37 13.71 14.73
CA THR A 175 -36.31 14.78 13.68
C THR A 175 -35.08 14.64 12.76
N LEU A 176 -35.36 14.32 11.49
CA LEU A 176 -34.70 14.72 10.23
C LEU A 176 -33.20 15.12 10.18
N ALA A 177 -32.45 14.26 9.48
CA ALA A 177 -31.57 14.55 8.32
C ALA A 177 -30.39 15.54 8.42
N SER A 178 -29.18 15.00 8.23
CA SER A 178 -28.08 15.63 7.47
C SER A 178 -27.05 14.59 7.04
N ASP A 179 -27.26 13.94 5.89
CA ASP A 179 -26.18 13.25 5.17
C ASP A 179 -25.11 14.25 4.70
N LEU A 180 -23.82 13.99 4.99
CA LEU A 180 -22.62 14.34 4.18
C LEU A 180 -21.33 14.32 5.05
N HIS A 181 -20.58 13.21 4.99
CA HIS A 181 -19.11 13.07 5.05
C HIS A 181 -18.80 11.56 5.13
N THR A 182 -18.45 10.81 4.08
CA THR A 182 -17.43 10.98 3.03
C THR A 182 -16.00 10.59 3.46
N ALA A 183 -15.74 9.28 3.41
CA ALA A 183 -14.54 8.65 2.83
C ALA A 183 -13.12 9.05 3.31
N ALA A 184 -12.94 9.77 4.42
CA ALA A 184 -11.61 10.15 4.92
C ALA A 184 -10.95 9.10 5.86
N ASP A 185 -11.73 8.33 6.63
CA ASP A 185 -11.24 7.53 7.77
C ASP A 185 -10.43 6.25 7.39
N SER A 186 -10.50 5.78 6.15
CA SER A 186 -9.92 4.47 5.80
C SER A 186 -8.39 4.48 5.64
N LYS A 187 -7.74 5.65 5.46
CA LYS A 187 -6.28 5.74 5.34
C LYS A 187 -5.56 5.87 6.68
N ASP A 188 -6.09 6.66 7.63
CA ASP A 188 -5.42 6.89 8.93
C ASP A 188 -5.18 5.58 9.72
N SER A 189 -6.04 4.58 9.53
CA SER A 189 -5.89 3.26 10.17
C SER A 189 -4.65 2.46 9.71
N MET A 190 -4.12 2.71 8.49
CA MET A 190 -3.01 1.93 7.94
C MET A 190 -1.63 2.36 8.48
N HIS A 191 -1.49 3.60 8.94
CA HIS A 191 -0.23 4.12 9.47
C HIS A 191 0.09 3.58 10.87
N ALA A 192 -0.94 3.17 11.62
CA ALA A 192 -0.82 2.57 12.95
C ALA A 192 -0.31 1.12 12.94
N LEU A 193 -0.42 0.41 11.81
CA LEU A 193 -0.07 -1.02 11.69
C LEU A 193 1.40 -1.29 11.34
N ARG A 194 2.15 -0.28 10.87
CA ARG A 194 3.58 -0.42 10.55
C ARG A 194 4.47 -0.32 11.78
N GLU A 195 5.55 -1.10 11.81
CA GLU A 195 6.56 -1.05 12.86
C GLU A 195 7.24 0.33 12.86
N LYS A 196 7.07 1.09 13.95
CA LYS A 196 7.77 2.37 14.13
C LYS A 196 9.24 2.11 14.46
N VAL A 197 10.12 2.34 13.50
CA VAL A 197 11.58 2.27 13.70
C VAL A 197 12.05 3.63 14.23
N PHE A 198 12.53 3.63 15.48
CA PHE A 198 12.99 4.86 16.12
C PHE A 198 14.40 5.26 15.67
N VAL A 199 14.52 6.40 14.98
CA VAL A 199 15.79 6.86 14.38
C VAL A 199 16.61 7.69 15.36
N ARG A 200 15.98 8.70 16.01
CA ARG A 200 16.67 9.63 16.93
C ARG A 200 15.68 10.43 17.79
N GLU A 201 16.10 10.80 19.00
CA GLU A 201 15.49 11.90 19.77
C GLU A 201 16.29 13.20 19.55
N ILE A 202 15.61 14.30 19.25
CA ILE A 202 16.22 15.63 19.15
C ILE A 202 15.62 16.59 20.17
N GLU A 203 16.47 17.45 20.75
CA GLU A 203 16.03 18.55 21.61
C GLU A 203 16.00 19.88 20.86
N VAL A 204 14.90 20.61 21.05
CA VAL A 204 14.64 21.92 20.44
C VAL A 204 14.21 22.97 21.47
N SER A 205 14.32 24.26 21.13
CA SER A 205 13.83 25.39 21.94
C SER A 205 12.32 25.34 22.21
N GLY A 206 11.56 24.76 21.27
CA GLY A 206 10.11 24.66 21.33
C GLY A 206 9.36 25.89 20.81
N GLY A 207 10.03 26.73 20.01
CA GLY A 207 9.36 27.63 19.05
C GLY A 207 8.87 26.90 17.79
N PRO A 208 8.38 27.62 16.77
CA PRO A 208 7.98 27.03 15.50
C PRO A 208 9.17 26.39 14.78
N LEU A 209 9.03 25.13 14.37
CA LEU A 209 10.07 24.42 13.63
C LEU A 209 9.76 24.44 12.14
N ARG A 210 10.74 24.76 11.31
CA ARG A 210 10.65 24.58 9.85
C ARG A 210 11.25 23.24 9.47
N LEU A 211 10.45 22.38 8.87
CA LEU A 211 10.85 21.13 8.26
C LEU A 211 11.13 21.35 6.77
N GLU A 212 12.20 20.74 6.27
CA GLU A 212 12.48 20.56 4.85
C GLU A 212 12.78 19.08 4.60
N LEU A 213 12.05 18.46 3.67
CA LEU A 213 12.24 17.05 3.29
C LEU A 213 12.69 16.98 1.83
N TYR A 214 13.71 16.15 1.58
CA TYR A 214 14.34 15.97 0.27
C TYR A 214 14.53 14.48 -0.05
N ASP A 215 14.69 14.18 -1.34
CA ASP A 215 15.27 12.92 -1.80
C ASP A 215 16.70 12.74 -1.26
N ASN A 216 17.06 11.53 -0.79
CA ASN A 216 18.38 11.25 -0.24
C ASN A 216 19.37 10.64 -1.27
N GLY A 217 19.44 11.21 -2.47
CA GLY A 217 20.54 10.96 -3.40
C GLY A 217 20.16 11.18 -4.86
N SER A 218 19.70 10.09 -5.50
CA SER A 218 19.26 10.11 -6.89
C SER A 218 17.74 10.04 -6.92
N ILE A 219 17.08 10.98 -7.60
CA ILE A 219 15.61 10.96 -7.75
C ILE A 219 15.17 9.66 -8.39
N ASP A 220 14.61 8.78 -7.57
CA ASP A 220 14.22 7.43 -7.96
C ASP A 220 12.70 7.20 -7.86
N TYR A 221 11.95 8.29 -7.76
CA TYR A 221 10.48 8.35 -7.63
C TYR A 221 9.94 7.92 -6.26
N ASP A 222 10.77 7.96 -5.22
CA ASP A 222 10.33 7.94 -3.84
C ASP A 222 9.16 8.89 -3.55
N SER A 223 8.20 8.43 -2.74
CA SER A 223 7.06 9.22 -2.28
C SER A 223 6.69 8.85 -0.85
N VAL A 224 6.32 9.85 -0.07
CA VAL A 224 6.07 9.73 1.37
C VAL A 224 4.88 10.55 1.84
N SER A 225 4.30 10.13 2.96
CA SER A 225 3.42 10.94 3.79
C SER A 225 4.10 11.15 5.15
N VAL A 226 3.94 12.33 5.76
CA VAL A 226 4.54 12.63 7.08
C VAL A 226 3.44 12.90 8.09
N TYR A 227 3.60 12.34 9.29
CA TYR A 227 2.65 12.42 10.39
C TYR A 227 3.31 13.06 11.61
N LEU A 228 2.56 13.90 12.33
CA LEU A 228 2.95 14.45 13.62
C LEU A 228 1.94 13.99 14.68
N ASN A 229 2.40 13.28 15.70
CA ASN A 229 1.57 12.66 16.74
C ASN A 229 0.41 11.84 16.14
N ASN A 230 0.74 10.98 15.18
CA ASN A 230 -0.18 10.17 14.37
C ASN A 230 -1.22 10.94 13.52
N ARG A 231 -1.15 12.27 13.43
CA ARG A 231 -2.02 13.07 12.53
C ARG A 231 -1.28 13.44 11.25
N LEU A 232 -1.97 13.36 10.11
CA LEU A 232 -1.38 13.70 8.82
C LEU A 232 -0.90 15.17 8.78
N LEU A 233 0.40 15.36 8.52
CA LEU A 233 1.05 16.67 8.45
C LEU A 233 1.38 17.07 7.00
N ILE A 234 1.94 16.12 6.24
CA ILE A 234 2.28 16.27 4.82
C ILE A 234 1.61 15.10 4.09
N PRO A 235 0.63 15.35 3.20
CA PRO A 235 0.02 14.29 2.37
C PRO A 235 1.03 13.71 1.39
N LYS A 236 0.70 12.54 0.81
CA LYS A 236 1.50 11.84 -0.22
C LYS A 236 2.18 12.82 -1.17
N SER A 237 3.50 12.95 -1.01
CA SER A 237 4.36 13.88 -1.74
C SER A 237 5.56 13.13 -2.28
N LYS A 238 5.92 13.42 -3.52
CA LYS A 238 7.12 12.87 -4.17
C LYS A 238 8.38 13.54 -3.59
N LEU A 239 9.41 12.76 -3.32
CA LEU A 239 10.73 13.30 -3.00
C LEU A 239 11.46 13.71 -4.28
N ASP A 240 12.09 14.89 -4.25
CA ASP A 240 13.00 15.35 -5.29
C ASP A 240 14.11 16.24 -4.69
N HIS A 241 14.89 16.91 -5.54
CA HIS A 241 15.90 17.88 -5.10
C HIS A 241 15.32 19.19 -4.53
N ARG A 242 14.00 19.40 -4.54
CA ARG A 242 13.33 20.59 -4.01
C ARG A 242 12.72 20.26 -2.66
N ALA A 243 12.99 21.10 -1.67
CA ALA A 243 12.44 20.93 -0.33
C ALA A 243 10.90 20.88 -0.33
N ILE A 244 10.32 19.79 0.16
CA ILE A 244 8.96 19.84 0.69
C ILE A 244 9.05 20.58 2.03
N ARG A 245 8.43 21.76 2.09
CA ARG A 245 8.53 22.68 3.25
C ARG A 245 7.27 22.64 4.11
N LYS A 246 7.44 22.50 5.42
CA LYS A 246 6.32 22.59 6.38
C LYS A 246 6.78 23.22 7.69
N THR A 247 6.05 24.22 8.18
CA THR A 247 6.25 24.72 9.56
C THR A 247 5.34 23.97 10.51
N ILE A 248 5.86 23.55 11.66
CA ILE A 248 5.10 22.88 12.73
C ILE A 248 5.22 23.61 14.06
N LEU A 249 4.19 23.45 14.89
CA LEU A 249 4.20 23.75 16.31
C LEU A 249 4.15 22.42 17.06
N LEU A 250 4.89 22.33 18.17
CA LEU A 250 4.88 21.14 19.02
C LEU A 250 3.81 21.24 20.09
N ASP A 251 3.11 20.14 20.34
CA ASP A 251 2.27 20.02 21.52
C ASP A 251 3.16 20.01 22.77
N SER A 252 3.03 21.04 23.60
CA SER A 252 3.83 21.20 24.83
C SER A 252 3.26 20.44 26.03
N THR A 253 2.09 19.78 25.88
CA THR A 253 1.53 18.89 26.92
C THR A 253 2.13 17.49 26.88
N LEU A 254 2.69 17.08 25.73
CA LEU A 254 3.32 15.79 25.54
C LEU A 254 4.79 15.79 26.01
N PRO A 255 5.31 14.68 26.57
CA PRO A 255 6.72 14.58 26.96
C PRO A 255 7.68 14.65 25.75
N TYR A 256 7.19 14.27 24.57
CA TYR A 256 7.83 14.41 23.26
C TYR A 256 6.73 14.43 22.19
N ASN A 257 7.05 14.97 21.02
CA ASN A 257 6.21 14.84 19.83
C ASN A 257 6.84 13.81 18.88
N GLU A 258 6.04 12.92 18.29
CA GLU A 258 6.54 11.93 17.32
C GLU A 258 6.31 12.43 15.89
N LEU A 259 7.38 12.57 15.11
CA LEU A 259 7.31 12.82 13.68
C LEU A 259 7.65 11.53 12.94
N SER A 260 6.70 10.99 12.18
CA SER A 260 6.82 9.71 11.47
C SER A 260 6.80 9.93 9.96
N MET A 261 7.77 9.38 9.23
CA MET A 261 7.82 9.39 7.77
C MET A 261 7.36 8.03 7.23
N PHE A 262 6.21 8.02 6.57
CA PHE A 262 5.61 6.83 6.00
C PHE A 262 5.95 6.70 4.51
N ALA A 263 6.51 5.56 4.13
CA ALA A 263 6.78 5.20 2.74
C ALA A 263 5.46 4.93 1.99
N GLU A 264 5.08 5.82 1.07
CA GLU A 264 3.94 5.63 0.17
C GLU A 264 4.28 4.72 -1.02
N ASN A 265 5.58 4.52 -1.26
CA ASN A 265 6.16 3.55 -2.19
C ASN A 265 7.58 3.16 -1.72
N LEU A 266 8.36 2.50 -2.57
CA LEU A 266 9.75 2.10 -2.29
C LEU A 266 10.78 2.72 -3.26
N GLY A 267 10.38 3.75 -4.01
CA GLY A 267 11.19 4.27 -5.11
C GLY A 267 11.47 3.22 -6.20
N MET A 268 12.53 3.42 -6.96
CA MET A 268 13.12 2.43 -7.88
C MET A 268 14.23 1.62 -7.19
N VAL A 269 14.84 2.16 -6.14
CA VAL A 269 15.93 1.58 -5.35
C VAL A 269 15.50 1.51 -3.89
N PRO A 270 14.85 0.41 -3.45
CA PRO A 270 14.43 0.26 -2.06
C PRO A 270 15.62 0.25 -1.10
N PRO A 271 15.47 0.74 0.14
CA PRO A 271 14.27 1.32 0.75
C PRO A 271 14.05 2.81 0.45
N ASN A 272 12.81 3.29 0.61
CA ASN A 272 12.47 4.70 0.46
C ASN A 272 13.23 5.55 1.49
N THR A 273 13.97 6.55 1.02
CA THR A 273 14.94 7.26 1.85
C THR A 273 14.92 8.78 1.62
N ALA A 274 14.66 9.52 2.69
CA ALA A 274 14.62 10.98 2.67
C ALA A 274 15.68 11.61 3.55
N ALA A 275 16.17 12.79 3.15
CA ALA A 275 16.90 13.68 4.04
C ALA A 275 15.90 14.67 4.67
N LEU A 276 15.77 14.61 6.00
CA LEU A 276 14.95 15.53 6.79
C LEU A 276 15.86 16.56 7.49
N ILE A 277 15.64 17.83 7.16
CA ILE A 277 16.26 18.97 7.82
C ILE A 277 15.20 19.66 8.70
N ILE A 278 15.55 19.93 9.96
CA ILE A 278 14.72 20.63 10.93
C ILE A 278 15.47 21.87 11.41
N TYR A 279 14.86 23.04 11.24
CA TYR A 279 15.36 24.32 11.72
C TYR A 279 14.62 24.71 13.01
N ASP A 280 15.39 24.85 14.08
CA ASP A 280 14.99 25.37 15.40
C ASP A 280 15.66 26.73 15.59
N GLY A 281 15.06 27.78 15.02
CA GLY A 281 15.75 29.06 14.79
C GLY A 281 16.97 28.86 13.90
N ASP A 282 18.15 29.29 14.36
CA ASP A 282 19.43 29.14 13.66
C ASP A 282 20.01 27.71 13.75
N LYS A 283 19.47 26.87 14.64
CA LYS A 283 19.98 25.52 14.87
C LYS A 283 19.40 24.54 13.83
N ARG A 284 20.27 23.98 12.99
CA ARG A 284 19.93 22.93 12.02
C ARG A 284 20.15 21.53 12.62
N HIS A 285 19.12 20.71 12.55
CA HIS A 285 19.19 19.26 12.74
C HIS A 285 19.01 18.57 11.39
N GLU A 286 19.79 17.53 11.13
CA GLU A 286 19.73 16.78 9.88
C GLU A 286 19.74 15.28 10.17
N LEU A 287 18.79 14.58 9.56
CA LEU A 287 18.55 13.15 9.73
C LEU A 287 18.26 12.51 8.39
N VAL A 288 18.87 11.35 8.13
CA VAL A 288 18.39 10.45 7.07
C VAL A 288 17.30 9.58 7.68
N LEU A 289 16.14 9.54 7.02
CA LEU A 289 15.01 8.70 7.37
C LEU A 289 14.85 7.64 6.29
N THR A 290 14.66 6.39 6.70
CA THR A 290 14.51 5.24 5.80
C THR A 290 13.29 4.43 6.20
N SER A 291 12.34 4.31 5.28
CA SER A 291 11.06 3.62 5.50
C SER A 291 10.81 2.59 4.41
N ASP A 292 10.00 1.59 4.73
CA ASP A 292 9.50 0.60 3.76
C ASP A 292 8.01 0.33 3.98
N LEU A 293 7.45 -0.64 3.27
CA LEU A 293 6.01 -0.95 3.35
C LEU A 293 5.59 -1.63 4.67
N ASN A 294 6.54 -2.02 5.52
CA ASN A 294 6.32 -2.57 6.86
C ASN A 294 6.83 -1.64 7.97
N LYS A 295 7.85 -0.82 7.68
CA LYS A 295 8.60 -0.01 8.66
C LYS A 295 8.48 1.49 8.41
N THR A 296 8.20 2.22 9.48
CA THR A 296 8.02 3.68 9.46
C THR A 296 9.13 4.34 10.30
N ALA A 297 10.05 5.04 9.65
CA ALA A 297 11.05 5.88 10.32
C ALA A 297 10.35 6.94 11.20
N THR A 298 10.65 6.93 12.48
CA THR A 298 10.07 7.83 13.48
C THR A 298 11.16 8.54 14.27
N ILE A 299 11.03 9.85 14.46
CA ILE A 299 11.86 10.63 15.38
C ILE A 299 11.02 11.19 16.52
N ARG A 300 11.66 11.46 17.66
CA ARG A 300 11.04 12.18 18.79
C ARG A 300 11.64 13.57 18.87
N ILE A 301 10.77 14.55 18.98
CA ILE A 301 11.12 15.95 19.12
C ILE A 301 10.72 16.38 20.54
N ARG A 302 11.72 16.59 21.40
CA ARG A 302 11.54 16.97 22.79
C ARG A 302 11.82 18.46 22.95
N LYS A 303 10.95 19.19 23.64
CA LYS A 303 11.24 20.56 24.04
C LYS A 303 12.28 20.53 25.17
N ARG A 304 13.37 21.28 25.02
CA ARG A 304 14.35 21.47 26.08
C ARG A 304 13.65 22.11 27.28
N LYS A 305 13.78 21.48 28.45
CA LYS A 305 13.36 22.12 29.71
C LYS A 305 14.27 23.31 29.95
N HIS A 306 13.70 24.49 30.17
CA HIS A 306 14.48 25.60 30.69
C HIS A 306 14.96 25.18 32.08
N ILE A 307 16.28 25.15 32.26
CA ILE A 307 16.88 25.12 33.59
C ILE A 307 17.04 26.60 33.94
N GLU A 308 16.34 27.03 34.98
CA GLU A 308 16.59 28.32 35.66
C GLU A 308 17.76 28.16 36.64
#